data_AF-A0A2E1RPH6-F1
#
_entry.id   AF-A0A2E1RPH6-F1
#
_cell.length_a   1.000
_cell.length_b   1.000
_cell.length_c   1.000
_cell.angle_alpha   90.00
_cell.angle_beta   90.00
_cell.angle_gamma   90.00
#
_symmetry.space_group_name_H-M   'P 1'
#
loop_
_entity.id
_entity.type
_entity.pdbx_description
1 polymer ?
#
loop_
_entity_poly.entity_id
_entity_poly.type
_entity_poly.pdbx_seq_one_letter_code
_entity_poly.pdbx_strand_id
1 'polypeptide(L)'
;MKKSLSRVIKTFVSSVTLSICLINFINQAARAEVISVNFTKTSVNAQQVWGVSGVEAVENWTNSSNENEASLKDSSGNETTASLYAPASRRDSFSGAPLNNSPMKAGLQFWGTSALPFTISDIPYSEYKLIVYLTGFNNNNASFVSDGKTTYYWDPKAYSSILTQTTQTDYEEDTTAEKHNYAIFGSEEEPLTEDSITINYGLASGQTSGGGIGGFQIVQLSSDSIKTPNIRITSFSFDSSDQTASIRFTGIEGADFIIESSSSLDFEDGSIWYPSEGEIDETSFQGQVQFTFKDTTVIDETHFWRVVYP
;
A
#
# COMPACT_ATOMS: atom_id res chain seq x y z
N MET A 1 5.87 89.76 -21.29
CA MET A 1 6.36 88.92 -22.41
C MET A 1 7.64 88.20 -21.98
N LYS A 2 7.59 86.86 -22.05
CA LYS A 2 8.69 85.86 -22.07
C LYS A 2 9.85 86.03 -21.07
N LYS A 3 9.78 85.27 -19.96
CA LYS A 3 10.96 84.72 -19.29
C LYS A 3 11.04 83.22 -19.61
N SER A 4 12.15 82.86 -20.26
CA SER A 4 12.69 81.52 -20.43
C SER A 4 12.99 80.91 -19.06
N LEU A 5 12.62 79.64 -18.86
CA LEU A 5 13.22 78.81 -17.79
C LEU A 5 13.55 77.44 -18.37
N SER A 6 14.84 77.09 -18.24
CA SER A 6 15.45 75.83 -18.62
C SER A 6 14.89 74.66 -17.81
N ARG A 7 14.64 73.54 -18.50
CA ARG A 7 14.23 72.28 -17.89
C ARG A 7 15.49 71.49 -17.53
N VAL A 8 15.80 71.43 -16.23
CA VAL A 8 16.81 70.53 -15.68
C VAL A 8 16.22 69.12 -15.67
N ILE A 9 16.88 68.21 -16.39
CA ILE A 9 16.59 66.77 -16.37
C ILE A 9 17.11 66.22 -15.03
N LYS A 10 16.20 65.76 -14.15
CA LYS A 10 16.56 64.89 -13.03
C LYS A 10 16.21 63.46 -13.41
N THR A 11 17.24 62.68 -13.70
CA THR A 11 17.20 61.23 -13.90
C THR A 11 16.83 60.59 -12.56
N PHE A 12 15.65 59.98 -12.48
CA PHE A 12 15.28 59.08 -11.38
C PHE A 12 15.82 57.70 -11.75
N VAL A 13 16.86 57.24 -11.06
CA VAL A 13 17.29 55.85 -11.12
C VAL A 13 16.38 55.08 -10.17
N SER A 14 15.41 54.34 -10.72
CA SER A 14 14.63 53.38 -9.95
C SER A 14 15.47 52.12 -9.75
N SER A 15 15.98 51.93 -8.54
CA SER A 15 16.57 50.67 -8.10
C SER A 15 15.47 49.59 -8.09
N VAL A 16 15.47 48.71 -9.08
CA VAL A 16 14.68 47.48 -9.07
C VAL A 16 15.44 46.48 -8.20
N THR A 17 15.02 46.35 -6.95
CA THR A 17 15.51 45.28 -6.07
C THR A 17 14.91 43.97 -6.56
N LEU A 18 15.74 43.14 -7.18
CA LEU A 18 15.39 41.78 -7.58
C LEU A 18 15.28 40.92 -6.32
N SER A 19 14.07 40.78 -5.76
CA SER A 19 13.79 39.79 -4.72
C SER A 19 13.87 38.40 -5.35
N ILE A 20 15.00 37.75 -5.17
CA ILE A 20 15.12 36.31 -5.37
C ILE A 20 14.31 35.66 -4.25
N CYS A 21 13.05 35.32 -4.53
CA CYS A 21 12.30 34.38 -3.71
C CYS A 21 12.99 33.02 -3.86
N LEU A 22 13.86 32.72 -2.90
CA LEU A 22 14.35 31.37 -2.68
C LEU A 22 13.16 30.55 -2.16
N ILE A 23 12.42 29.94 -3.09
CA ILE A 23 11.42 28.93 -2.75
C ILE A 23 12.22 27.75 -2.21
N ASN A 24 12.33 27.68 -0.89
CA ASN A 24 12.68 26.43 -0.23
C ASN A 24 11.56 25.46 -0.56
N PHE A 25 11.75 24.64 -1.60
CA PHE A 25 11.08 23.36 -1.66
C PHE A 25 11.56 22.60 -0.43
N ILE A 26 10.77 22.69 0.64
CA ILE A 26 10.75 21.60 1.61
C ILE A 26 10.29 20.43 0.76
N ASN A 27 11.23 19.59 0.32
CA ASN A 27 10.90 18.21 0.01
C ASN A 27 10.29 17.68 1.31
N GLN A 28 8.96 17.77 1.44
CA GLN A 28 8.25 16.74 2.17
C GLN A 28 8.66 15.49 1.43
N ALA A 29 9.61 14.74 2.00
CA ALA A 29 9.80 13.37 1.61
C ALA A 29 8.39 12.78 1.65
N ALA A 30 7.85 12.42 0.48
CA ALA A 30 6.59 11.72 0.41
C ALA A 30 6.75 10.56 1.40
N ARG A 31 5.88 10.50 2.41
CA ARG A 31 5.89 9.35 3.31
C ARG A 31 5.73 8.13 2.41
N ALA A 32 6.59 7.12 2.60
CA ALA A 32 6.42 5.84 1.93
C ALA A 32 4.97 5.41 2.10
N GLU A 33 4.34 4.96 1.01
CA GLU A 33 2.99 4.44 1.10
C GLU A 33 3.03 3.10 1.82
N VAL A 34 2.19 2.93 2.85
CA VAL A 34 2.23 1.76 3.72
C VAL A 34 0.83 1.19 3.88
N ILE A 35 0.68 -0.11 3.61
CA ILE A 35 -0.50 -0.88 4.01
C ILE A 35 -0.17 -1.58 5.32
N SER A 36 -0.97 -1.34 6.37
CA SER A 36 -0.71 -1.87 7.71
C SER A 36 -1.90 -2.69 8.20
N VAL A 37 -1.64 -3.92 8.65
CA VAL A 37 -2.68 -4.83 9.11
C VAL A 37 -2.36 -5.41 10.48
N ASN A 38 -3.35 -5.42 11.36
CA ASN A 38 -3.32 -6.16 12.61
C ASN A 38 -4.17 -7.43 12.51
N PHE A 39 -3.68 -8.54 13.08
CA PHE A 39 -4.47 -9.76 13.24
C PHE A 39 -5.25 -9.78 14.56
N THR A 40 -6.11 -8.79 14.73
CA THR A 40 -6.98 -8.60 15.91
C THR A 40 -8.36 -8.15 15.46
N LYS A 41 -9.40 -8.59 16.19
CA LYS A 41 -10.79 -8.17 15.95
C LYS A 41 -11.13 -6.89 16.72
N THR A 42 -10.28 -6.50 17.67
CA THR A 42 -10.61 -5.46 18.64
C THR A 42 -9.55 -4.37 18.66
N SER A 43 -9.99 -3.11 18.57
CA SER A 43 -9.11 -1.94 18.59
C SER A 43 -8.30 -1.82 19.89
N VAL A 44 -8.83 -2.31 21.01
CA VAL A 44 -8.14 -2.33 22.32
C VAL A 44 -6.95 -3.29 22.38
N ASN A 45 -6.90 -4.25 21.45
CA ASN A 45 -5.83 -5.24 21.31
C ASN A 45 -5.02 -5.02 20.03
N ALA A 46 -5.33 -3.97 19.26
CA ALA A 46 -4.53 -3.56 18.11
C ALA A 46 -3.08 -3.32 18.52
N GLN A 47 -2.16 -3.73 17.66
CA GLN A 47 -0.77 -3.42 17.87
C GLN A 47 -0.59 -1.91 17.74
N GLN A 48 0.11 -1.34 18.70
CA GLN A 48 0.47 0.06 18.66
C GLN A 48 1.98 0.08 18.52
N VAL A 49 2.42 0.16 17.27
CA VAL A 49 3.82 0.18 16.92
C VAL A 49 4.33 1.59 17.14
N TRP A 50 5.17 1.78 18.17
CA TRP A 50 5.75 3.07 18.53
C TRP A 50 7.27 3.03 18.43
N GLY A 51 7.87 4.02 17.77
CA GLY A 51 9.32 4.20 17.71
C GLY A 51 9.87 4.44 16.30
N VAL A 52 11.19 4.69 16.22
CA VAL A 52 11.95 5.02 15.00
C VAL A 52 12.92 3.90 14.56
N SER A 53 12.85 2.73 15.19
CA SER A 53 13.70 1.59 14.82
C SER A 53 12.85 0.38 14.50
N GLY A 54 12.73 0.09 13.20
CA GLY A 54 12.18 -1.16 12.68
C GLY A 54 10.79 -1.13 12.06
N VAL A 55 10.14 0.04 12.03
CA VAL A 55 8.70 0.15 11.78
C VAL A 55 8.32 1.50 11.20
N GLU A 56 7.36 1.52 10.29
CA GLU A 56 6.82 2.77 9.73
C GLU A 56 5.67 3.26 10.60
N ALA A 57 5.81 4.48 11.13
CA ALA A 57 4.78 5.11 11.94
C ALA A 57 3.60 5.54 11.05
N VAL A 58 2.57 4.70 10.99
CA VAL A 58 1.33 4.96 10.25
C VAL A 58 0.19 5.39 11.17
N GLU A 59 -0.75 6.15 10.62
CA GLU A 59 -1.94 6.60 11.34
C GLU A 59 -3.07 5.55 11.26
N ASN A 60 -3.15 4.83 10.15
CA ASN A 60 -4.19 3.85 9.89
C ASN A 60 -3.67 2.41 9.90
N TRP A 61 -4.38 1.55 10.62
CA TRP A 61 -4.20 0.11 10.62
C TRP A 61 -5.54 -0.56 10.31
N THR A 62 -5.52 -1.50 9.37
CA THR A 62 -6.66 -2.38 9.13
C THR A 62 -6.65 -3.47 10.20
N ASN A 63 -7.68 -3.52 11.06
CA ASN A 63 -7.85 -4.62 12.00
C ASN A 63 -8.59 -5.76 11.29
N SER A 64 -7.85 -6.78 10.89
CA SER A 64 -8.39 -7.93 10.17
C SER A 64 -9.09 -8.88 11.14
N SER A 65 -10.39 -9.07 10.91
CA SER A 65 -11.26 -9.90 11.74
C SER A 65 -11.83 -11.12 11.00
N ASN A 66 -11.82 -11.06 9.67
CA ASN A 66 -12.32 -12.07 8.76
C ASN A 66 -11.18 -12.92 8.17
N GLU A 67 -11.55 -14.04 7.56
CA GLU A 67 -10.59 -14.87 6.84
C GLU A 67 -10.08 -14.20 5.57
N ASN A 68 -10.96 -13.45 4.90
CA ASN A 68 -10.65 -12.65 3.74
C ASN A 68 -10.96 -11.19 4.07
N GLU A 69 -10.02 -10.30 3.80
CA GLU A 69 -10.24 -8.85 3.81
C GLU A 69 -9.83 -8.32 2.43
N ALA A 70 -10.80 -7.83 1.67
CA ALA A 70 -10.52 -7.16 0.39
C ALA A 70 -10.20 -5.68 0.64
N SER A 71 -9.52 -5.07 -0.33
CA SER A 71 -9.30 -3.63 -0.40
C SER A 71 -8.66 -3.05 0.88
N LEU A 72 -7.51 -3.60 1.27
CA LEU A 72 -6.75 -3.12 2.42
C LEU A 72 -6.43 -1.64 2.27
N LYS A 73 -6.35 -0.94 3.41
CA LYS A 73 -6.17 0.52 3.42
C LYS A 73 -4.71 0.92 3.55
N ASP A 74 -4.35 1.98 2.83
CA ASP A 74 -3.07 2.68 2.96
C ASP A 74 -2.98 3.45 4.30
N SER A 75 -1.83 4.10 4.52
CA SER A 75 -1.57 4.88 5.72
C SER A 75 -2.48 6.11 5.88
N SER A 76 -3.07 6.61 4.79
CA SER A 76 -4.02 7.73 4.75
C SER A 76 -5.48 7.28 4.94
N GLY A 77 -5.74 5.97 4.87
CA GLY A 77 -7.05 5.36 5.00
C GLY A 77 -7.76 5.14 3.66
N ASN A 78 -7.10 5.37 2.52
CA ASN A 78 -7.63 5.08 1.20
C ASN A 78 -7.58 3.57 0.92
N GLU A 79 -8.57 3.07 0.20
CA GLU A 79 -8.59 1.66 -0.22
C GLU A 79 -7.56 1.42 -1.31
N THR A 80 -6.91 0.25 -1.26
CA THR A 80 -5.93 -0.20 -2.27
C THR A 80 -6.44 -1.46 -2.96
N THR A 81 -5.72 -1.97 -3.96
CA THR A 81 -6.05 -3.25 -4.58
C THR A 81 -5.70 -4.45 -3.69
N ALA A 82 -4.82 -4.26 -2.69
CA ALA A 82 -4.30 -5.37 -1.91
C ALA A 82 -5.41 -6.09 -1.14
N SER A 83 -5.38 -7.41 -1.18
CA SER A 83 -6.29 -8.27 -0.43
C SER A 83 -5.52 -9.21 0.47
N LEU A 84 -6.16 -9.62 1.57
CA LEU A 84 -5.58 -10.50 2.57
C LEU A 84 -6.44 -11.76 2.69
N TYR A 85 -5.80 -12.92 2.54
CA TYR A 85 -6.26 -14.17 3.10
C TYR A 85 -5.45 -14.51 4.35
N ALA A 86 -6.09 -14.70 5.49
CA ALA A 86 -5.43 -15.14 6.71
C ALA A 86 -6.39 -15.95 7.59
N PRO A 87 -5.93 -17.04 8.24
CA PRO A 87 -6.79 -17.89 9.05
C PRO A 87 -7.64 -17.09 10.06
N ALA A 88 -8.97 -17.25 10.03
CA ALA A 88 -9.87 -16.56 10.96
C ALA A 88 -9.73 -17.08 12.42
N SER A 89 -9.25 -18.31 12.58
CA SER A 89 -9.08 -18.94 13.88
C SER A 89 -7.93 -18.31 14.67
N ARG A 90 -8.10 -18.18 15.99
CA ARG A 90 -7.04 -17.81 16.95
C ARG A 90 -6.45 -16.40 16.79
N ARG A 91 -7.21 -15.48 16.18
CA ARG A 91 -7.03 -14.02 16.29
C ARG A 91 -7.29 -13.56 17.73
N ASP A 92 -6.79 -12.39 18.10
CA ASP A 92 -6.85 -11.82 19.46
C ASP A 92 -6.13 -12.65 20.54
N SER A 93 -5.32 -13.64 20.14
CA SER A 93 -4.50 -14.41 21.07
C SER A 93 -3.38 -13.54 21.65
N PHE A 94 -2.87 -13.88 22.83
CA PHE A 94 -1.88 -13.06 23.56
C PHE A 94 -2.43 -11.69 24.02
N SER A 95 -3.75 -11.54 24.11
CA SER A 95 -4.39 -10.35 24.69
C SER A 95 -4.43 -10.40 26.22
N GLY A 96 -4.61 -9.22 26.84
CA GLY A 96 -4.84 -9.10 28.29
C GLY A 96 -3.93 -8.10 29.00
N ALA A 97 -4.19 -7.92 30.30
CA ALA A 97 -3.54 -6.91 31.12
C ALA A 97 -2.00 -6.95 31.15
N PRO A 98 -1.34 -8.12 31.18
CA PRO A 98 0.12 -8.17 31.18
C PRO A 98 0.75 -7.52 29.95
N LEU A 99 0.10 -7.62 28.79
CA LEU A 99 0.62 -7.09 27.52
C LEU A 99 0.05 -5.70 27.19
N ASN A 100 -0.71 -5.09 28.12
CA ASN A 100 -1.06 -3.68 28.02
C ASN A 100 0.23 -2.85 27.96
N ASN A 101 0.37 -2.02 26.93
CA ASN A 101 1.55 -1.20 26.62
C ASN A 101 2.73 -1.94 25.97
N SER A 102 2.55 -3.21 25.58
CA SER A 102 3.45 -3.80 24.59
C SER A 102 2.99 -3.41 23.19
N PRO A 103 3.92 -3.09 22.28
CA PRO A 103 3.58 -2.97 20.87
C PRO A 103 2.99 -4.28 20.32
N MET A 104 3.38 -5.43 20.87
CA MET A 104 2.95 -6.77 20.44
C MET A 104 1.91 -7.36 21.40
N LYS A 105 0.62 -7.06 21.18
CA LYS A 105 -0.46 -7.37 22.14
C LYS A 105 -1.56 -8.31 21.62
N ALA A 106 -1.52 -8.67 20.34
CA ALA A 106 -2.44 -9.66 19.78
C ALA A 106 -1.85 -10.29 18.52
N GLY A 107 -2.42 -11.42 18.09
CA GLY A 107 -2.11 -12.00 16.79
C GLY A 107 -2.74 -13.36 16.52
N LEU A 108 -2.34 -13.96 15.41
CA LEU A 108 -2.59 -15.35 15.01
C LEU A 108 -1.67 -16.28 15.80
N GLN A 109 -2.22 -16.98 16.79
CA GLN A 109 -1.46 -17.97 17.56
C GLN A 109 -1.34 -19.31 16.84
N PHE A 110 -0.18 -19.94 16.99
CA PHE A 110 0.09 -21.30 16.53
C PHE A 110 0.77 -22.16 17.60
N TRP A 111 0.67 -23.49 17.45
CA TRP A 111 1.29 -24.48 18.34
C TRP A 111 1.87 -25.68 17.58
N GLY A 112 1.78 -25.65 16.25
CA GLY A 112 2.28 -26.72 15.39
C GLY A 112 3.53 -26.28 14.64
N THR A 113 4.26 -27.25 14.12
CA THR A 113 5.42 -27.04 13.23
C THR A 113 5.05 -26.45 11.87
N SER A 114 3.77 -26.43 11.52
CA SER A 114 3.27 -25.76 10.32
C SER A 114 1.90 -25.17 10.61
N ALA A 115 1.85 -23.87 10.86
CA ALA A 115 0.58 -23.16 10.94
C ALA A 115 0.01 -22.97 9.53
N LEU A 116 -1.28 -22.70 9.43
CA LEU A 116 -1.87 -22.25 8.17
C LEU A 116 -1.25 -20.89 7.81
N PRO A 117 -0.69 -20.71 6.61
CA PRO A 117 -0.06 -19.46 6.21
C PRO A 117 -1.10 -18.36 6.00
N PHE A 118 -0.63 -17.11 5.92
CA PHE A 118 -1.43 -16.03 5.36
C PHE A 118 -0.86 -15.60 4.00
N THR A 119 -1.71 -15.07 3.15
CA THR A 119 -1.37 -14.61 1.80
C THR A 119 -1.87 -13.18 1.62
N ILE A 120 -1.02 -12.36 1.04
CA ILE A 120 -1.39 -11.04 0.55
C ILE A 120 -1.39 -11.14 -0.97
N SER A 121 -2.46 -10.69 -1.63
CA SER A 121 -2.59 -10.65 -3.09
C SER A 121 -2.81 -9.23 -3.57
N ASP A 122 -2.65 -9.02 -4.87
CA ASP A 122 -2.95 -7.77 -5.56
C ASP A 122 -2.21 -6.56 -4.97
N ILE A 123 -0.96 -6.78 -4.54
CA ILE A 123 -0.11 -5.78 -3.89
C ILE A 123 0.15 -4.63 -4.86
N PRO A 124 -0.21 -3.38 -4.51
CA PRO A 124 -0.18 -2.24 -5.43
C PRO A 124 1.22 -1.65 -5.58
N TYR A 125 2.28 -2.22 -5.00
CA TYR A 125 3.62 -1.64 -5.06
C TYR A 125 4.51 -2.48 -5.97
N SER A 126 5.24 -1.83 -6.89
CA SER A 126 6.15 -2.55 -7.78
C SER A 126 7.43 -3.00 -7.07
N GLU A 127 7.86 -2.22 -6.08
CA GLU A 127 9.00 -2.51 -5.22
C GLU A 127 8.61 -2.22 -3.77
N TYR A 128 8.64 -3.24 -2.93
CA TYR A 128 8.26 -3.13 -1.53
C TYR A 128 9.14 -4.00 -0.62
N LYS A 129 9.09 -3.69 0.67
CA LYS A 129 9.49 -4.60 1.75
C LYS A 129 8.27 -5.00 2.57
N LEU A 130 8.30 -6.20 3.14
CA LEU A 130 7.28 -6.68 4.06
C LEU A 130 7.88 -6.78 5.46
N ILE A 131 7.26 -6.09 6.42
CA ILE A 131 7.58 -6.20 7.84
C ILE A 131 6.54 -7.10 8.49
N VAL A 132 6.94 -8.23 9.05
CA VAL A 132 6.04 -9.15 9.76
C VAL A 132 6.26 -9.04 11.26
N TYR A 133 5.18 -8.81 12.00
CA TYR A 133 5.23 -8.64 13.46
C TYR A 133 5.15 -9.98 14.18
N LEU A 134 6.07 -10.17 15.12
CA LEU A 134 6.28 -11.42 15.86
C LEU A 134 5.82 -11.22 17.30
N THR A 135 4.82 -12.00 17.71
CA THR A 135 4.19 -11.90 19.04
C THR A 135 4.21 -13.24 19.78
N GLY A 136 3.82 -13.23 21.05
CA GLY A 136 3.82 -14.38 21.95
C GLY A 136 4.14 -14.01 23.38
N PHE A 137 4.16 -14.99 24.29
CA PHE A 137 4.66 -14.82 25.65
C PHE A 137 6.16 -15.11 25.73
N ASN A 138 6.85 -14.52 26.70
CA ASN A 138 8.31 -14.68 26.85
C ASN A 138 8.78 -16.12 27.09
N ASN A 139 7.91 -17.01 27.55
CA ASN A 139 8.18 -18.43 27.79
C ASN A 139 7.82 -19.33 26.59
N ASN A 140 7.34 -18.76 25.48
CA ASN A 140 7.30 -19.45 24.20
C ASN A 140 8.73 -19.58 23.64
N ASN A 141 8.94 -20.64 22.87
CA ASN A 141 10.23 -21.06 22.34
C ASN A 141 10.25 -21.03 20.80
N ALA A 142 11.42 -21.33 20.24
CA ALA A 142 11.81 -20.94 18.89
C ALA A 142 10.73 -21.24 17.84
N SER A 143 10.40 -20.20 17.10
CA SER A 143 9.43 -20.20 16.00
C SER A 143 10.12 -19.74 14.72
N PHE A 144 9.51 -20.01 13.56
CA PHE A 144 10.00 -19.56 12.26
C PHE A 144 8.94 -18.84 11.45
N VAL A 145 9.40 -18.00 10.53
CA VAL A 145 8.59 -17.19 9.60
C VAL A 145 9.35 -17.12 8.29
N SER A 146 8.65 -17.33 7.19
CA SER A 146 9.28 -17.45 5.87
C SER A 146 8.36 -16.96 4.76
N ASP A 147 8.95 -16.29 3.78
CA ASP A 147 8.32 -15.95 2.49
C ASP A 147 8.52 -17.05 1.42
N GLY A 148 9.13 -18.19 1.79
CA GLY A 148 9.49 -19.28 0.89
C GLY A 148 10.91 -19.19 0.32
N LYS A 149 11.56 -18.02 0.36
CA LYS A 149 12.97 -17.82 -0.03
C LYS A 149 13.88 -17.67 1.18
N THR A 150 13.47 -16.84 2.12
CA THR A 150 14.17 -16.53 3.36
C THR A 150 13.36 -17.09 4.54
N THR A 151 14.03 -17.64 5.53
CA THR A 151 13.41 -18.06 6.79
C THR A 151 14.13 -17.37 7.94
N TYR A 152 13.38 -16.77 8.84
CA TYR A 152 13.90 -16.24 10.08
C TYR A 152 13.37 -17.01 11.28
N TYR A 153 14.21 -17.14 12.29
CA TYR A 153 13.88 -17.76 13.57
C TYR A 153 13.80 -16.72 14.68
N TRP A 154 12.89 -16.91 15.64
CA TRP A 154 12.80 -16.03 16.82
C TRP A 154 12.19 -16.74 18.03
N ASP A 155 12.53 -16.21 19.20
CA ASP A 155 11.75 -16.35 20.42
C ASP A 155 10.90 -15.08 20.64
N PRO A 156 9.66 -15.18 21.14
CA PRO A 156 8.85 -13.99 21.41
C PRO A 156 9.47 -13.08 22.50
N LYS A 157 9.37 -11.77 22.24
CA LYS A 157 9.85 -10.69 23.13
C LYS A 157 8.70 -9.78 23.55
N ALA A 158 7.83 -10.30 24.41
CA ALA A 158 6.49 -9.77 24.66
C ALA A 158 6.45 -8.39 25.34
N TYR A 159 7.44 -8.01 26.14
CA TYR A 159 7.41 -6.78 26.97
C TYR A 159 8.43 -5.71 26.54
N SER A 160 8.87 -5.74 25.27
CA SER A 160 9.85 -4.78 24.79
C SER A 160 9.22 -3.46 24.40
N SER A 161 9.70 -2.35 24.98
CA SER A 161 9.34 -0.99 24.53
C SER A 161 10.06 -0.58 23.25
N ILE A 162 11.15 -1.28 22.90
CA ILE A 162 11.91 -1.10 21.66
C ILE A 162 11.80 -2.37 20.83
N LEU A 163 11.28 -2.25 19.62
CA LEU A 163 11.16 -3.37 18.70
C LEU A 163 12.53 -3.75 18.13
N THR A 164 12.83 -5.04 18.07
CA THR A 164 14.08 -5.56 17.49
C THR A 164 13.81 -6.54 16.35
N GLN A 165 14.54 -6.39 15.25
CA GLN A 165 14.50 -7.27 14.08
C GLN A 165 15.19 -8.59 14.38
N THR A 166 14.62 -9.73 13.97
CA THR A 166 15.41 -10.97 13.85
C THR A 166 16.17 -10.99 12.52
N THR A 167 17.45 -11.32 12.58
CA THR A 167 18.30 -11.61 11.42
C THR A 167 18.80 -13.06 11.44
N GLN A 168 18.29 -13.88 12.37
CA GLN A 168 18.72 -15.26 12.53
C GLN A 168 18.08 -16.13 11.45
N THR A 169 18.87 -16.59 10.48
CA THR A 169 18.42 -17.43 9.36
C THR A 169 18.75 -18.92 9.52
N ASP A 170 19.59 -19.25 10.50
CA ASP A 170 19.96 -20.62 10.83
C ASP A 170 19.45 -21.00 12.22
N TYR A 171 19.06 -22.27 12.37
CA TYR A 171 18.55 -22.80 13.63
C TYR A 171 19.02 -24.24 13.83
N GLU A 172 19.63 -24.50 14.98
CA GLU A 172 19.98 -25.85 15.41
C GLU A 172 18.84 -26.42 16.26
N GLU A 173 18.47 -27.66 15.97
CA GLU A 173 17.39 -28.35 16.70
C GLU A 173 17.65 -28.35 18.21
N ASP A 174 16.57 -28.20 18.99
CA ASP A 174 16.58 -28.14 20.45
C ASP A 174 17.35 -26.94 21.05
N THR A 175 17.71 -25.93 20.26
CA THR A 175 18.29 -24.67 20.75
C THR A 175 17.26 -23.56 20.90
N THR A 176 17.63 -22.47 21.58
CA THR A 176 16.79 -21.25 21.67
C THR A 176 17.13 -20.29 20.54
N ALA A 177 16.12 -19.68 19.93
CA ALA A 177 16.34 -18.55 19.02
C ALA A 177 16.49 -17.25 19.81
N GLU A 178 17.05 -16.21 19.17
CA GLU A 178 17.14 -14.89 19.79
C GLU A 178 15.75 -14.23 19.93
N LYS A 179 15.59 -13.40 20.97
CA LYS A 179 14.31 -12.74 21.28
C LYS A 179 14.10 -11.50 20.41
N HIS A 180 13.09 -11.54 19.54
CA HIS A 180 12.79 -10.46 18.59
C HIS A 180 11.29 -10.16 18.47
N ASN A 181 10.97 -9.10 17.72
CA ASN A 181 9.61 -8.58 17.57
C ASN A 181 9.15 -8.45 16.12
N TYR A 182 10.05 -8.42 15.15
CA TYR A 182 9.68 -8.37 13.74
C TYR A 182 10.74 -9.04 12.86
N ALA A 183 10.32 -9.43 11.67
CA ALA A 183 11.19 -9.85 10.57
C ALA A 183 10.93 -8.96 9.35
N ILE A 184 11.95 -8.71 8.54
CA ILE A 184 11.82 -7.94 7.30
C ILE A 184 12.18 -8.85 6.12
N PHE A 185 11.29 -8.87 5.12
CA PHE A 185 11.50 -9.50 3.82
C PHE A 185 11.61 -8.40 2.76
N GLY A 186 12.62 -8.50 1.91
CA GLY A 186 13.00 -7.45 0.95
C GLY A 186 13.82 -6.32 1.56
N SER A 187 14.54 -5.58 0.71
CA SER A 187 15.26 -4.35 1.06
C SER A 187 15.29 -3.39 -0.14
N GLU A 188 15.88 -2.21 0.02
CA GLU A 188 16.11 -1.27 -1.09
C GLU A 188 17.01 -1.88 -2.18
N GLU A 189 17.96 -2.74 -1.80
CA GLU A 189 18.88 -3.42 -2.71
C GLU A 189 18.29 -4.68 -3.35
N GLU A 190 17.41 -5.38 -2.62
CA GLU A 190 16.71 -6.57 -3.08
C GLU A 190 15.21 -6.47 -2.76
N PRO A 191 14.45 -5.62 -3.49
CA PRO A 191 13.03 -5.40 -3.22
C PRO A 191 12.19 -6.64 -3.56
N LEU A 192 11.05 -6.79 -2.90
CA LEU A 192 10.00 -7.69 -3.34
C LEU A 192 9.22 -7.02 -4.48
N THR A 193 8.91 -7.79 -5.52
CA THR A 193 8.29 -7.27 -6.76
C THR A 193 7.03 -8.02 -7.20
N GLU A 194 6.78 -9.19 -6.62
CA GLU A 194 5.60 -10.01 -6.91
C GLU A 194 4.31 -9.28 -6.52
N ASP A 195 3.19 -9.60 -7.18
CA ASP A 195 1.86 -9.07 -6.82
C ASP A 195 1.22 -9.84 -5.65
N SER A 196 1.79 -10.97 -5.26
CA SER A 196 1.35 -11.77 -4.13
C SER A 196 2.52 -12.34 -3.34
N ILE A 197 2.34 -12.44 -2.02
CA ILE A 197 3.29 -13.08 -1.12
C ILE A 197 2.55 -13.95 -0.11
N THR A 198 3.06 -15.16 0.11
CA THR A 198 2.58 -16.09 1.12
C THR A 198 3.60 -16.20 2.25
N ILE A 199 3.15 -15.98 3.48
CA ILE A 199 3.99 -16.10 4.67
C ILE A 199 3.66 -17.37 5.43
N ASN A 200 4.64 -18.24 5.50
CA ASN A 200 4.64 -19.48 6.26
C ASN A 200 5.21 -19.23 7.65
N TYR A 201 4.65 -19.88 8.67
CA TYR A 201 5.13 -19.74 10.04
C TYR A 201 4.78 -20.97 10.88
N GLY A 202 5.49 -21.16 11.98
CA GLY A 202 5.29 -22.30 12.86
C GLY A 202 6.37 -22.46 13.92
N LEU A 203 6.36 -23.60 14.61
CA LEU A 203 7.43 -23.99 15.53
C LEU A 203 8.70 -24.40 14.77
N ALA A 204 9.85 -23.96 15.27
CA ALA A 204 11.13 -24.51 14.84
C ALA A 204 11.25 -25.99 15.25
N SER A 205 12.16 -26.75 14.62
CA SER A 205 12.32 -28.18 14.91
C SER A 205 12.63 -28.43 16.40
N GLY A 206 12.01 -29.46 16.98
CA GLY A 206 12.19 -29.81 18.40
C GLY A 206 11.42 -28.93 19.40
N GLN A 207 10.79 -27.83 18.97
CA GLN A 207 10.08 -26.92 19.87
C GLN A 207 8.60 -27.31 20.08
N THR A 208 8.00 -26.77 21.15
CA THR A 208 6.67 -27.21 21.64
C THR A 208 5.75 -26.08 22.10
N SER A 209 6.21 -24.84 22.15
CA SER A 209 5.51 -23.70 22.76
C SER A 209 5.59 -22.48 21.85
N GLY A 210 4.68 -22.40 20.86
CA GLY A 210 4.80 -21.46 19.75
C GLY A 210 4.40 -20.02 20.07
N GLY A 211 4.86 -19.10 19.24
CA GLY A 211 4.45 -17.69 19.28
C GLY A 211 3.18 -17.42 18.47
N GLY A 212 3.14 -16.22 17.90
CA GLY A 212 2.11 -15.81 16.96
C GLY A 212 2.58 -14.74 16.01
N ILE A 213 1.77 -14.50 14.97
CA ILE A 213 1.97 -13.39 14.05
C ILE A 213 1.02 -12.26 14.43
N GLY A 214 1.60 -11.10 14.69
CA GLY A 214 0.89 -9.92 15.14
C GLY A 214 0.07 -9.19 14.09
N GLY A 215 0.60 -9.21 12.87
CA GLY A 215 0.19 -8.36 11.77
C GLY A 215 1.37 -8.17 10.83
N PHE A 216 1.24 -7.22 9.91
CA PHE A 216 2.31 -6.87 8.99
C PHE A 216 2.19 -5.42 8.50
N GLN A 217 3.26 -4.94 7.86
CA GLN A 217 3.27 -3.76 7.01
C GLN A 217 3.86 -4.10 5.65
N ILE A 218 3.23 -3.63 4.58
CA ILE A 218 3.81 -3.56 3.24
C ILE A 218 4.26 -2.12 3.06
N VAL A 219 5.55 -1.90 2.84
CA VAL A 219 6.13 -0.56 2.73
C VAL A 219 6.66 -0.40 1.32
N GLN A 220 6.10 0.55 0.58
CA GLN A 220 6.61 0.96 -0.73
C GLN A 220 8.05 1.48 -0.58
N LEU A 221 8.96 1.02 -1.45
CA LEU A 221 10.36 1.45 -1.48
C LEU A 221 10.60 2.52 -2.54
N SER A 222 9.93 2.40 -3.69
CA SER A 222 10.04 3.35 -4.81
C SER A 222 8.73 4.09 -5.07
N SER A 223 8.76 5.42 -4.98
CA SER A 223 7.63 6.33 -5.24
C SER A 223 7.12 6.29 -6.67
N ASP A 224 7.93 5.81 -7.61
CA ASP A 224 7.62 5.84 -9.04
C ASP A 224 6.73 4.68 -9.49
N SER A 225 6.17 3.90 -8.54
CA SER A 225 5.65 2.59 -8.89
C SER A 225 4.57 2.05 -7.96
N ILE A 226 3.50 2.82 -7.79
CA ILE A 226 2.20 2.17 -7.58
C ILE A 226 1.95 1.36 -8.88
N LYS A 227 1.88 0.04 -8.78
CA LYS A 227 1.40 -0.83 -9.87
C LYS A 227 0.08 -0.23 -10.29
N THR A 228 0.06 0.35 -11.48
CA THR A 228 -1.18 0.78 -12.09
C THR A 228 -2.08 -0.46 -12.07
N PRO A 229 -3.31 -0.37 -11.53
CA PRO A 229 -4.21 -1.50 -11.53
C PRO A 229 -4.23 -2.09 -12.95
N ASN A 230 -4.25 -3.42 -13.04
CA ASN A 230 -4.17 -4.11 -14.34
C ASN A 230 -5.48 -3.91 -15.10
N ILE A 231 -5.64 -2.72 -15.68
CA ILE A 231 -6.78 -2.32 -16.49
C ILE A 231 -6.49 -2.83 -17.88
N ARG A 232 -7.24 -3.84 -18.27
CA ARG A 232 -7.15 -4.44 -19.57
C ARG A 232 -8.42 -4.13 -20.33
N ILE A 233 -8.30 -3.40 -21.44
CA ILE A 233 -9.39 -3.27 -22.41
C ILE A 233 -9.66 -4.67 -22.98
N THR A 234 -10.85 -5.20 -22.73
CA THR A 234 -11.27 -6.53 -23.19
C THR A 234 -12.15 -6.44 -24.44
N SER A 235 -12.78 -5.29 -24.67
CA SER A 235 -13.55 -5.01 -25.88
C SER A 235 -13.64 -3.51 -26.11
N PHE A 236 -13.69 -3.16 -27.38
CA PHE A 236 -13.91 -1.80 -27.84
C PHE A 236 -14.81 -1.84 -29.08
N SER A 237 -15.81 -0.97 -29.14
CA SER A 237 -16.59 -0.72 -30.34
C SER A 237 -16.92 0.76 -30.45
N PHE A 238 -16.94 1.26 -31.69
CA PHE A 238 -17.33 2.62 -32.00
C PHE A 238 -18.27 2.63 -33.20
N ASP A 239 -19.41 3.32 -33.07
CA ASP A 239 -20.35 3.59 -34.15
C ASP A 239 -20.22 5.06 -34.57
N SER A 240 -19.66 5.28 -35.75
CA SER A 240 -19.46 6.63 -36.29
C SER A 240 -20.77 7.32 -36.72
N SER A 241 -21.87 6.57 -36.88
CA SER A 241 -23.14 7.13 -37.33
C SER A 241 -23.85 7.95 -36.25
N ASP A 242 -23.64 7.60 -34.97
CA ASP A 242 -24.22 8.29 -33.82
C ASP A 242 -23.19 8.67 -32.74
N GLN A 243 -21.91 8.47 -33.04
CA GLN A 243 -20.73 8.72 -32.19
C GLN A 243 -20.75 7.95 -30.87
N THR A 244 -21.39 6.78 -30.85
CA THR A 244 -21.41 5.94 -29.65
C THR A 244 -20.14 5.10 -29.54
N ALA A 245 -19.42 5.26 -28.44
CA ALA A 245 -18.32 4.40 -28.05
C ALA A 245 -18.76 3.47 -26.91
N SER A 246 -18.33 2.21 -26.97
CA SER A 246 -18.47 1.25 -25.88
C SER A 246 -17.12 0.62 -25.59
N ILE A 247 -16.66 0.79 -24.35
CA ILE A 247 -15.38 0.30 -23.86
C ILE A 247 -15.67 -0.67 -22.73
N ARG A 248 -15.15 -1.88 -22.85
CA ARG A 248 -15.19 -2.88 -21.79
C ARG A 248 -13.79 -3.15 -21.27
N PHE A 249 -13.64 -3.13 -19.95
CA PHE A 249 -12.37 -3.26 -19.27
C PHE A 249 -12.50 -4.03 -17.96
N THR A 250 -11.38 -4.55 -17.46
CA THR A 250 -11.31 -5.13 -16.11
C THR A 250 -11.58 -4.04 -15.09
N GLY A 251 -12.62 -4.23 -14.28
CA GLY A 251 -13.04 -3.29 -13.26
C GLY A 251 -12.27 -3.47 -11.96
N ILE A 252 -12.05 -2.39 -11.23
CA ILE A 252 -11.67 -2.41 -9.81
C ILE A 252 -12.95 -2.25 -9.01
N GLU A 253 -13.27 -3.21 -8.15
CA GLU A 253 -14.47 -3.18 -7.34
C GLU A 253 -14.48 -1.96 -6.41
N GLY A 254 -15.53 -1.13 -6.51
CA GLY A 254 -15.73 0.04 -5.66
C GLY A 254 -14.94 1.30 -6.05
N ALA A 255 -14.12 1.26 -7.10
CA ALA A 255 -13.37 2.42 -7.56
C ALA A 255 -14.11 3.18 -8.68
N ASP A 256 -14.11 4.51 -8.57
CA ASP A 256 -14.59 5.39 -9.64
C ASP A 256 -13.63 5.34 -10.83
N PHE A 257 -14.12 5.62 -12.03
CA PHE A 257 -13.30 5.75 -13.24
C PHE A 257 -13.77 6.92 -14.11
N ILE A 258 -12.89 7.37 -14.99
CA ILE A 258 -13.21 8.31 -16.07
C ILE A 258 -12.72 7.76 -17.40
N ILE A 259 -13.42 8.11 -18.48
CA ILE A 259 -12.88 7.96 -19.83
C ILE A 259 -12.39 9.31 -20.30
N GLU A 260 -11.15 9.34 -20.76
CA GLU A 260 -10.60 10.47 -21.51
C GLU A 260 -10.60 10.16 -22.99
N SER A 261 -10.99 11.17 -23.78
CA SER A 261 -11.08 11.13 -25.23
C SER A 261 -10.16 12.20 -25.83
N SER A 262 -9.30 11.84 -26.78
CA SER A 262 -8.34 12.76 -27.41
C SER A 262 -7.98 12.33 -28.84
N SER A 263 -7.66 13.30 -29.70
CA SER A 263 -7.04 13.04 -31.01
C SER A 263 -5.52 12.79 -30.92
N SER A 264 -4.94 12.85 -29.72
CA SER A 264 -3.52 12.59 -29.47
C SER A 264 -3.32 11.52 -28.40
N LEU A 265 -2.25 10.73 -28.54
CA LEU A 265 -1.80 9.76 -27.53
C LEU A 265 -1.26 10.40 -26.26
N ASP A 266 -0.90 11.69 -26.30
CA ASP A 266 -0.28 12.36 -25.15
C ASP A 266 -1.32 12.91 -24.15
N PHE A 267 -2.61 12.97 -24.50
CA PHE A 267 -3.74 13.42 -23.65
C PHE A 267 -3.57 14.78 -22.91
N GLU A 268 -2.49 15.54 -23.14
CA GLU A 268 -2.17 16.80 -22.43
C GLU A 268 -2.97 18.02 -22.93
N ASP A 269 -3.60 17.94 -24.10
CA ASP A 269 -4.40 19.03 -24.69
C ASP A 269 -5.83 18.57 -25.00
N GLY A 270 -6.82 19.21 -24.37
CA GLY A 270 -8.22 19.16 -24.81
C GLY A 270 -9.01 17.88 -24.51
N SER A 271 -8.50 16.99 -23.66
CA SER A 271 -9.21 15.74 -23.29
C SER A 271 -10.59 16.03 -22.72
N ILE A 272 -11.62 15.38 -23.26
CA ILE A 272 -12.99 15.40 -22.70
C ILE A 272 -13.14 14.24 -21.72
N TRP A 273 -13.73 14.54 -20.56
CA TRP A 273 -13.85 13.62 -19.44
C TRP A 273 -15.29 13.13 -19.38
N TYR A 274 -15.47 11.83 -19.55
CA TYR A 274 -16.79 11.20 -19.46
C TYR A 274 -16.94 10.48 -18.13
N PRO A 275 -17.65 11.11 -17.17
CA PRO A 275 -18.46 10.32 -16.23
C PRO A 275 -19.94 10.77 -16.12
N SER A 276 -20.41 11.82 -16.82
CA SER A 276 -21.76 12.37 -16.57
C SER A 276 -22.89 11.95 -17.53
N GLU A 277 -22.58 11.36 -18.70
CA GLU A 277 -23.60 11.09 -19.74
C GLU A 277 -23.52 9.69 -20.39
N GLY A 278 -22.84 8.73 -19.75
CA GLY A 278 -22.73 7.35 -20.23
C GLY A 278 -23.51 6.33 -19.39
N GLU A 279 -23.77 5.16 -19.97
CA GLU A 279 -24.36 4.01 -19.31
C GLU A 279 -23.27 3.05 -18.84
N ILE A 280 -23.34 2.66 -17.56
CA ILE A 280 -22.45 1.69 -16.93
C ILE A 280 -23.16 0.35 -16.81
N ASP A 281 -22.51 -0.73 -17.24
CA ASP A 281 -22.94 -2.11 -17.00
C ASP A 281 -21.81 -2.92 -16.34
N GLU A 282 -22.03 -3.29 -15.08
CA GLU A 282 -21.13 -4.12 -14.26
C GLU A 282 -21.68 -5.54 -14.07
N THR A 283 -22.83 -5.85 -14.67
CA THR A 283 -23.60 -7.07 -14.37
C THR A 283 -23.56 -8.09 -15.49
N SER A 284 -23.51 -7.65 -16.75
CA SER A 284 -23.50 -8.56 -17.90
C SER A 284 -22.16 -9.28 -18.07
N PHE A 285 -21.09 -8.76 -17.48
CA PHE A 285 -19.73 -9.28 -17.61
C PHE A 285 -19.06 -9.36 -16.24
N GLN A 286 -19.06 -10.55 -15.64
CA GLN A 286 -18.48 -10.75 -14.31
C GLN A 286 -17.02 -10.27 -14.26
N GLY A 287 -16.71 -9.39 -13.30
CA GLY A 287 -15.38 -8.82 -13.09
C GLY A 287 -14.96 -7.75 -14.10
N GLN A 288 -15.90 -7.25 -14.90
CA GLN A 288 -15.65 -6.23 -15.92
C GLN A 288 -16.69 -5.13 -15.84
N VAL A 289 -16.28 -3.94 -16.26
CA VAL A 289 -17.15 -2.80 -16.46
C VAL A 289 -17.26 -2.57 -17.96
N GLN A 290 -18.48 -2.43 -18.47
CA GLN A 290 -18.73 -1.89 -19.79
C GLN A 290 -19.29 -0.48 -19.63
N PHE A 291 -18.63 0.50 -20.23
CA PHE A 291 -19.09 1.87 -20.27
C PHE A 291 -19.42 2.26 -21.71
N THR A 292 -20.64 2.74 -21.92
CA THR A 292 -21.15 3.17 -23.22
C THR A 292 -21.51 4.64 -23.17
N PHE A 293 -20.96 5.46 -24.06
CA PHE A 293 -21.15 6.90 -24.06
C PHE A 293 -21.20 7.45 -25.47
N LYS A 294 -21.80 8.62 -25.62
CA LYS A 294 -21.68 9.40 -26.85
C LYS A 294 -20.47 10.29 -26.76
N ASP A 295 -19.49 10.03 -27.61
CA ASP A 295 -18.39 10.94 -27.78
C ASP A 295 -18.90 12.18 -28.53
N THR A 296 -18.52 13.35 -28.06
CA THR A 296 -18.95 14.65 -28.60
C THR A 296 -17.77 15.40 -29.23
N THR A 297 -16.57 14.81 -29.19
CA THR A 297 -15.39 15.33 -29.86
C THR A 297 -15.49 15.15 -31.38
N VAL A 298 -14.72 15.95 -32.11
CA VAL A 298 -14.53 15.73 -33.55
C VAL A 298 -13.57 14.56 -33.70
N ILE A 299 -14.11 13.39 -34.02
CA ILE A 299 -13.34 12.17 -34.25
C ILE A 299 -12.77 12.22 -35.67
N ASP A 300 -11.44 12.22 -35.78
CA ASP A 300 -10.72 12.14 -37.06
C ASP A 300 -10.14 10.72 -37.30
N GLU A 301 -9.22 10.56 -38.25
CA GLU A 301 -8.61 9.25 -38.55
C GLU A 301 -7.79 8.68 -37.38
N THR A 302 -7.43 9.51 -36.40
CA THR A 302 -6.58 9.18 -35.26
C THR A 302 -7.22 9.68 -33.97
N HIS A 303 -8.00 8.80 -33.35
CA HIS A 303 -8.69 9.11 -32.11
C HIS A 303 -8.44 8.05 -31.05
N PHE A 304 -8.24 8.48 -29.82
CA PHE A 304 -7.81 7.66 -28.70
C PHE A 304 -8.75 7.84 -27.52
N TRP A 305 -9.02 6.72 -26.86
CA TRP A 305 -9.70 6.68 -25.57
C TRP A 305 -8.83 5.97 -24.56
N ARG A 306 -8.79 6.47 -23.33
CA ARG A 306 -8.17 5.77 -22.20
C ARG A 306 -9.10 5.75 -20.99
N VAL A 307 -9.05 4.63 -20.26
CA VAL A 307 -9.68 4.48 -18.95
C VAL A 307 -8.69 4.95 -17.92
N VAL A 308 -9.11 5.85 -17.02
CA VAL A 308 -8.31 6.35 -15.92
C VAL A 308 -9.06 6.10 -14.62
N TYR A 309 -8.39 5.49 -13.65
CA TYR A 309 -8.84 5.44 -12.28
C TYR A 309 -8.15 6.59 -11.53
N PRO A 310 -8.90 7.56 -10.96
CA PRO A 310 -8.35 8.69 -10.22
C PRO A 310 -7.75 8.27 -8.86
#